data_AF-A0A9D1C322-F1
#
_entry.id   AF-A0A9D1C322-F1
#
_cell.length_a   1.000
_cell.length_b   1.000
_cell.length_c   1.000
_cell.angle_alpha   90.00
_cell.angle_beta   90.00
_cell.angle_gamma   90.00
#
_symmetry.space_group_name_H-M   'P 1'
#
loop_
_entity.id
_entity.type
_entity.pdbx_description
1 polymer ?
#
loop_
_entity_poly.entity_id
_entity_poly.type
_entity_poly.pdbx_seq_one_letter_code
_entity_poly.pdbx_strand_id
1 'polypeptide(L)'
;MFDKHCKDDKTVILSTHIIEDVYQVCEELAVLRKGRLFYTGTSADLMNHVEGRIKLIKIHDENQLIDIQKQAVVISTTYDSQGLIVRIMDKDMSFPDAECVSATLEDAYVYCMGGKNYA
;
A
#
# COMPACT_ATOMS: atom_id res chain seq x y z
N MET A 1 12.64 -27.68 4.22
CA MET A 1 13.15 -28.00 2.87
C MET A 1 11.95 -27.92 1.94
N PHE A 2 11.87 -26.86 1.15
CA PHE A 2 10.72 -26.52 0.32
C PHE A 2 10.61 -27.51 -0.84
N ASP A 3 9.56 -28.33 -0.86
CA ASP A 3 9.30 -29.27 -1.94
C ASP A 3 8.39 -28.60 -2.97
N LYS A 4 8.98 -28.39 -4.15
CA LYS A 4 8.42 -27.72 -5.31
C LYS A 4 7.75 -28.78 -6.18
N HIS A 5 6.44 -29.00 -5.99
CA HIS A 5 5.63 -29.79 -6.93
C HIS A 5 4.60 -28.91 -7.61
N CYS A 6 5.01 -28.36 -8.76
CA CYS A 6 4.13 -27.82 -9.78
C CYS A 6 3.46 -28.99 -10.51
N LYS A 7 2.17 -29.19 -10.27
CA LYS A 7 1.28 -29.95 -11.15
C LYS A 7 -0.17 -29.65 -10.77
N ASP A 8 -0.98 -29.47 -11.81
CA ASP A 8 -2.43 -29.33 -11.81
C ASP A 8 -2.93 -27.88 -11.89
N ASP A 9 -3.72 -27.62 -12.94
CA ASP A 9 -4.50 -26.43 -13.25
C ASP A 9 -5.44 -26.09 -12.08
N LYS A 10 -4.87 -25.52 -11.01
CA LYS A 10 -5.57 -25.25 -9.76
C LYS A 10 -5.54 -23.76 -9.50
N THR A 11 -6.67 -23.10 -9.69
CA THR A 11 -6.90 -21.75 -9.15
C THR A 11 -6.94 -21.85 -7.63
N VAL A 12 -5.83 -21.50 -6.97
CA VAL A 12 -5.73 -21.43 -5.51
C VAL A 12 -6.13 -20.02 -5.07
N ILE A 13 -7.27 -19.89 -4.39
CA ILE A 13 -7.69 -18.62 -3.78
C ILE A 13 -7.14 -18.60 -2.34
N LEU A 14 -6.06 -17.84 -2.14
CA LEU A 14 -5.49 -17.58 -0.82
C LEU A 14 -6.16 -16.34 -0.21
N SER A 15 -7.12 -16.55 0.70
CA SER A 15 -7.68 -15.48 1.53
C SER A 15 -6.89 -15.37 2.82
N THR A 16 -5.79 -14.62 2.79
CA THR A 16 -5.03 -14.26 3.99
C THR A 16 -4.93 -12.74 4.10
N HIS A 17 -4.96 -12.22 5.33
CA HIS A 17 -4.62 -10.82 5.62
C HIS A 17 -3.09 -10.63 5.76
N ILE A 18 -2.30 -11.70 5.57
CA ILE A 18 -0.84 -11.65 5.60
C ILE A 18 -0.35 -11.31 4.19
N ILE A 19 -0.24 -10.01 3.94
CA ILE A 19 0.09 -9.40 2.66
C ILE A 19 1.47 -9.87 2.14
N GLU A 20 2.38 -10.22 3.04
CA GLU A 20 3.73 -10.69 2.72
C GLU A 20 3.78 -12.12 2.15
N ASP A 21 2.86 -13.01 2.54
CA ASP A 21 2.82 -14.41 2.08
C ASP A 21 2.25 -14.53 0.65
N VAL A 22 1.36 -13.61 0.27
CA VAL A 22 0.74 -13.58 -1.09
C VAL A 22 1.80 -13.27 -2.16
N TYR A 23 2.84 -12.51 -1.82
CA TYR A 23 3.88 -12.06 -2.74
C TYR A 23 4.71 -13.21 -3.33
N GLN A 24 4.94 -14.30 -2.58
CA GLN A 24 5.82 -15.39 -3.03
C GLN A 24 5.11 -16.44 -3.90
N VAL A 25 3.78 -16.46 -3.92
CA VAL A 25 3.01 -17.58 -4.49
C VAL A 25 2.07 -17.14 -5.62
N CYS A 26 1.61 -15.88 -5.64
CA CYS A 26 0.55 -15.45 -6.57
C CYS A 26 1.08 -14.56 -7.70
N GLU A 27 0.89 -15.02 -8.96
CA GLU A 27 1.10 -14.22 -10.17
C GLU A 27 0.01 -13.14 -10.35
N GLU A 28 -1.23 -13.43 -9.93
CA GLU A 28 -2.38 -12.53 -10.01
C GLU A 28 -3.00 -12.26 -8.64
N LEU A 29 -3.40 -11.01 -8.42
CA LEU A 29 -3.94 -10.47 -7.19
C LEU A 29 -5.26 -9.75 -7.49
N ALA A 30 -6.28 -10.06 -6.69
CA ALA A 30 -7.58 -9.42 -6.75
C ALA A 30 -7.90 -8.77 -5.40
N VAL A 31 -8.15 -7.46 -5.41
CA VAL A 31 -8.61 -6.73 -4.22
C VAL A 31 -10.12 -6.55 -4.31
N LEU A 32 -10.84 -7.11 -3.34
CA LEU A 32 -12.29 -6.89 -3.19
C LEU A 32 -12.55 -5.86 -2.09
N ARG A 33 -13.36 -4.87 -2.41
CA ARG A 33 -13.80 -3.83 -1.46
C ARG A 33 -15.32 -3.76 -1.46
N LYS A 34 -15.93 -3.99 -0.28
CA LYS A 34 -17.40 -4.00 -0.08
C LYS A 34 -18.17 -4.86 -1.11
N GLY A 35 -17.63 -6.04 -1.44
CA GLY A 35 -18.24 -6.97 -2.40
C GLY A 35 -18.09 -6.57 -3.87
N ARG A 36 -17.28 -5.55 -4.19
CA ARG A 36 -16.91 -5.19 -5.57
C ARG A 36 -15.43 -5.47 -5.81
N LEU A 37 -15.12 -6.01 -6.99
CA LEU A 37 -13.74 -6.13 -7.47
C LEU A 37 -13.19 -4.71 -7.69
N PHE A 38 -12.23 -4.33 -6.86
CA PHE A 38 -11.60 -3.00 -6.90
C PHE A 38 -10.35 -3.02 -7.77
N TYR A 39 -9.56 -4.08 -7.68
CA TYR A 39 -8.35 -4.28 -8.47
C TYR A 39 -8.24 -5.75 -8.86
N THR A 40 -7.75 -6.01 -10.07
CA THR A 40 -7.39 -7.34 -10.56
C THR A 40 -6.18 -7.17 -11.48
N GLY A 41 -5.13 -7.94 -11.25
CA GLY A 41 -3.90 -7.84 -12.01
C GLY A 41 -2.73 -8.40 -11.24
N THR A 42 -1.52 -8.24 -11.74
CA THR A 42 -0.33 -8.75 -11.04
C THR A 42 0.04 -7.86 -9.85
N SER A 43 0.75 -8.42 -8.88
CA SER A 43 1.35 -7.64 -7.78
C SER A 43 2.36 -6.62 -8.31
N ALA A 44 3.08 -6.96 -9.38
CA ALA A 44 4.02 -6.06 -10.04
C ALA A 44 3.34 -4.82 -10.65
N ASP A 45 2.20 -5.01 -11.30
CA ASP A 45 1.41 -3.89 -11.84
C ASP A 45 0.88 -2.99 -10.72
N LEU A 46 0.36 -3.60 -9.65
CA LEU A 46 -0.10 -2.87 -8.47
C LEU A 46 1.04 -2.06 -7.81
N MET A 47 2.24 -2.62 -7.75
CA MET A 47 3.44 -1.93 -7.26
C MET A 47 3.83 -0.77 -8.16
N ASN A 48 3.76 -0.94 -9.49
CA ASN A 48 4.08 0.11 -10.46
C ASN A 48 3.13 1.33 -10.33
N HIS A 49 1.88 1.11 -9.91
CA HIS A 49 0.94 2.20 -9.63
C HIS A 49 1.38 3.11 -8.48
N VAL A 50 2.14 2.57 -7.52
CA VAL A 50 2.57 3.25 -6.29
C VAL A 50 4.06 3.58 -6.28
N GLU A 51 4.82 2.99 -7.19
CA GLU A 51 6.26 3.16 -7.33
C GLU A 51 6.63 4.63 -7.56
N GLY A 52 7.61 5.11 -6.79
CA GLY A 52 8.09 6.50 -6.85
C GLY A 52 7.10 7.57 -6.37
N ARG A 53 5.91 7.18 -5.87
CA ARG A 53 4.87 8.10 -5.38
C ARG A 53 4.67 8.04 -3.88
N ILE A 54 5.32 7.11 -3.20
CA ILE A 54 5.28 7.02 -1.74
C ILE A 54 6.31 7.96 -1.14
N LYS A 55 5.85 8.80 -0.21
CA LYS A 55 6.67 9.78 0.49
C LYS A 55 6.48 9.72 1.99
N LEU A 56 7.52 10.07 2.73
CA LEU A 56 7.49 10.24 4.17
C LEU A 56 7.53 11.73 4.52
N ILE A 57 6.56 12.15 5.33
CA ILE A 57 6.46 13.49 5.88
C ILE A 57 6.58 13.39 7.38
N LYS A 58 7.54 14.13 7.95
CA LYS A 58 7.66 14.30 9.40
C LYS A 58 6.85 15.52 9.80
N ILE A 59 5.87 15.33 10.67
CA ILE A 59 5.08 16.40 11.25
C ILE A 59 5.17 16.36 12.76
N HIS A 60 5.03 17.53 13.38
CA HIS A 60 5.05 17.69 14.84
C HIS A 60 3.67 18.08 15.39
N ASP A 61 2.71 18.36 14.51
CA ASP A 61 1.39 18.86 14.84
C ASP A 61 0.32 18.09 14.08
N GLU A 62 -0.75 17.69 14.78
CA GLU A 62 -1.84 16.90 14.20
C GLU A 62 -2.68 17.69 13.18
N ASN A 63 -2.70 19.04 13.24
CA ASN A 63 -3.41 19.81 12.22
C ASN A 63 -2.75 19.65 10.84
N GLN A 64 -1.42 19.51 10.78
CA GLN A 64 -0.74 19.24 9.51
C GLN A 64 -1.17 17.90 8.90
N LEU A 65 -1.53 16.92 9.74
CA LEU A 65 -2.06 15.64 9.30
C LEU A 65 -3.38 15.83 8.53
N ILE A 66 -4.25 16.72 9.02
CA ILE A 66 -5.53 17.05 8.39
C ILE A 66 -5.32 17.72 7.03
N ASP A 67 -4.36 18.64 6.92
CA ASP A 67 -4.01 19.27 5.64
C ASP A 67 -3.38 18.29 4.64
N ILE A 68 -2.57 17.35 5.13
CA ILE A 68 -2.02 16.28 4.31
C ILE A 68 -3.12 15.36 3.79
N GLN A 69 -4.07 14.95 4.64
CA GLN A 69 -5.20 14.10 4.23
C GLN A 69 -6.09 14.72 3.16
N LYS A 70 -6.13 16.05 3.05
CA LYS A 70 -6.86 16.77 2.00
C LYS A 70 -6.13 16.79 0.66
N GLN A 71 -4.80 16.71 0.68
CA GLN A 71 -3.94 16.87 -0.49
C GLN A 71 -3.37 15.55 -1.01
N ALA A 72 -3.24 14.55 -0.16
CA ALA A 72 -2.68 13.24 -0.48
C ALA A 72 -3.37 12.12 0.30
N VAL A 73 -3.20 10.89 -0.18
CA VAL A 73 -3.75 9.71 0.51
C VAL A 73 -2.77 9.27 1.58
N VAL A 74 -3.19 9.36 2.85
CA VAL A 74 -2.40 8.84 3.96
C VAL A 74 -2.45 7.31 3.96
N ILE A 75 -1.28 6.70 3.82
CA ILE A 75 -1.06 5.26 3.81
C ILE A 75 -0.86 4.77 5.24
N SER A 76 0.11 5.33 5.94
CA SER A 76 0.35 4.99 7.34
C SER A 76 0.81 6.19 8.15
N THR A 77 0.77 6.02 9.46
CA THR A 77 1.15 7.06 10.40
C THR A 77 1.79 6.37 11.58
N THR A 78 3.05 6.71 11.83
CA THR A 78 3.88 6.08 12.85
C THR A 78 4.47 7.19 13.73
N TYR A 79 4.44 6.99 15.04
CA TYR A 79 5.12 7.89 15.97
C TYR A 79 6.57 7.45 16.12
N ASP A 80 7.50 8.38 15.94
CA ASP A 80 8.92 8.23 16.23
C ASP A 80 9.31 9.14 17.41
N SER A 81 10.50 8.89 17.97
CA SER A 81 11.11 9.68 19.03
C SER A 81 11.18 11.18 18.74
N GLN A 82 11.15 11.58 17.46
CA GLN A 82 11.28 12.97 17.01
C GLN A 82 9.95 13.62 16.58
N GLY A 83 8.84 12.88 16.55
CA GLY A 83 7.55 13.38 16.09
C GLY A 83 6.74 12.31 15.35
N LEU A 84 5.80 12.74 14.51
CA LEU A 84 4.91 11.87 13.77
C LEU A 84 5.41 11.73 12.33
N ILE A 85 5.61 10.50 11.88
CA ILE A 85 5.97 10.17 10.51
C ILE A 85 4.71 9.72 9.77
N VAL A 86 4.29 10.52 8.80
CA VAL A 86 3.17 10.21 7.92
C VAL A 86 3.71 9.66 6.61
N ARG A 87 3.30 8.45 6.26
CA ARG A 87 3.55 7.85 4.96
C ARG A 87 2.36 8.13 4.06
N ILE A 88 2.62 8.76 2.92
CA ILE A 88 1.58 9.20 2.00
C ILE A 88 1.84 8.70 0.60
N MET A 89 0.76 8.57 -0.18
CA MET A 89 0.85 8.52 -1.62
C MET A 89 0.57 9.90 -2.21
N ASP A 90 1.61 10.48 -2.78
CA ASP A 90 1.57 11.78 -3.42
C ASP A 90 1.27 11.62 -4.90
N LYS A 91 -0.02 11.68 -5.26
CA LYS A 91 -0.48 11.52 -6.65
C LYS A 91 -0.23 12.78 -7.49
N ASP A 92 -0.40 13.95 -6.87
CA ASP A 92 -0.32 15.26 -7.53
C ASP A 92 1.04 15.96 -7.35
N MET A 93 2.04 15.26 -6.80
CA MET A 93 3.36 15.83 -6.51
C MET A 93 3.30 17.07 -5.60
N SER A 94 2.30 17.12 -4.71
CA SER A 94 2.03 18.24 -3.82
C SER A 94 3.08 18.41 -2.72
N PHE A 95 3.92 17.39 -2.50
CA PHE A 95 4.95 17.38 -1.46
C PHE A 95 6.36 17.23 -2.06
N PRO A 96 6.91 18.26 -2.72
CA PRO A 96 8.22 18.19 -3.35
C PRO A 96 9.38 18.07 -2.35
N ASP A 97 9.19 18.54 -1.11
CA ASP A 97 10.20 18.51 -0.04
C ASP A 97 10.21 17.21 0.77
N ALA A 98 9.22 16.33 0.55
CA ALA A 98 9.08 15.09 1.31
C ALA A 98 10.02 13.99 0.80
N GLU A 99 10.48 13.14 1.71
CA GLU A 99 11.41 12.05 1.40
C GLU A 99 10.72 10.97 0.57
N CYS A 100 11.15 10.79 -0.68
CA CYS A 100 10.69 9.68 -1.52
C CYS A 100 11.26 8.36 -1.02
N VAL A 101 10.39 7.37 -0.85
CA VAL A 101 10.76 6.04 -0.37
C VAL A 101 10.24 4.97 -1.31
N SER A 102 10.90 3.80 -1.29
CA SER A 102 10.40 2.65 -2.03
C SER A 102 9.02 2.27 -1.53
N ALA A 103 8.08 2.11 -2.46
CA ALA A 103 6.76 1.60 -2.17
C ALA A 103 6.83 0.12 -1.77
N THR A 104 5.84 -0.30 -0.99
CA THR A 104 5.64 -1.69 -0.56
C THR A 104 4.24 -2.16 -0.97
N LEU A 105 4.00 -3.48 -0.93
CA LEU A 105 2.68 -4.01 -1.28
C LEU A 105 1.61 -3.61 -0.26
N GLU A 106 1.99 -3.43 1.01
CA GLU A 106 1.12 -2.85 2.03
C GLU A 106 0.71 -1.42 1.64
N ASP A 107 1.65 -0.61 1.14
CA ASP A 107 1.33 0.74 0.67
C ASP A 107 0.28 0.71 -0.45
N ALA A 108 0.45 -0.21 -1.41
CA ALA A 108 -0.47 -0.34 -2.53
C ALA A 108 -1.84 -0.89 -2.10
N TYR A 109 -1.85 -1.84 -1.17
CA TYR A 109 -3.08 -2.39 -0.61
C TYR A 109 -3.88 -1.33 0.15
N VAL A 110 -3.23 -0.59 1.06
CA VAL A 110 -3.89 0.47 1.83
C VAL A 110 -4.38 1.58 0.91
N TYR A 111 -3.63 1.92 -0.14
CA TYR A 111 -4.10 2.84 -1.16
C TYR A 111 -5.37 2.34 -1.87
N CYS A 112 -5.41 1.08 -2.30
CA CYS A 112 -6.60 0.47 -2.88
C CYS A 112 -7.81 0.51 -1.92
N MET A 113 -7.55 0.37 -0.62
CA MET A 113 -8.58 0.46 0.42
C MET A 113 -9.07 1.90 0.66
N GLY A 114 -8.44 2.91 0.05
CA GLY A 114 -8.79 4.32 0.17
C GLY A 114 -8.02 5.07 1.27
N GLY A 115 -6.85 4.56 1.66
CA GLY A 115 -6.02 5.10 2.73
C GLY A 115 -6.51 4.73 4.13
N LYS A 116 -5.80 5.24 5.15
CA LYS A 116 -6.06 4.95 6.57
C LYS A 116 -7.43 5.44 7.09
N ASN A 117 -8.21 6.17 6.28
CA ASN A 117 -9.60 6.53 6.62
C ASN A 117 -10.57 5.34 6.61
N TYR A 118 -10.15 4.15 6.15
CA TYR A 118 -10.98 2.95 6.05
C TYR A 118 -10.35 1.67 6.63
N ALA A 119 -9.19 1.79 7.30
CA ALA A 119 -8.52 0.66 7.97
C ALA A 119 -8.91 0.59 9.45
#